data_AF-A0A7X3QF39-F1
#
_entry.id   AF-A0A7X3QF39-F1
#
_cell.length_a   1.000
_cell.length_b   1.000
_cell.length_c   1.000
_cell.angle_alpha   90.00
_cell.angle_beta   90.00
_cell.angle_gamma   90.00
#
_symmetry.space_group_name_H-M   'P 1'
#
loop_
_entity.id
_entity.type
_entity.pdbx_description
1 polymer ?
#
loop_
_entity_poly.entity_id
_entity_poly.type
_entity_poly.pdbx_seq_one_letter_code
_entity_poly.pdbx_strand_id
1 'polypeptide(L)' 'MSIDGHHVPTWRIYFRRRTGQRDVADVAAVSIVYRDGMFEFLDEAQSPAFIVSRDRVSDVALLNGPAGITERKKNVR' A
#
# COMPACT_ATOMS: atom_id res chain seq x y z
N MET A 1 -10.40 -12.89 -2.08
CA MET A 1 -11.64 -13.26 -1.37
C MET A 1 -12.62 -12.14 -1.67
N SER A 2 -13.66 -12.42 -2.48
CA SER A 2 -14.62 -11.40 -2.92
C SER A 2 -15.75 -11.31 -1.92
N ILE A 3 -16.03 -10.10 -1.46
CA ILE A 3 -17.21 -9.77 -0.66
C ILE A 3 -17.97 -8.74 -1.53
N ASP A 4 -19.16 -9.10 -2.01
CA ASP A 4 -20.14 -8.21 -2.64
C ASP A 4 -19.72 -7.32 -3.83
N GLY A 5 -18.88 -7.82 -4.75
CA GLY A 5 -18.62 -7.12 -6.03
C GLY A 5 -17.85 -5.80 -5.91
N HIS A 6 -17.50 -5.38 -4.69
CA HIS A 6 -16.55 -4.32 -4.40
C HIS A 6 -15.14 -4.92 -4.41
N HIS A 7 -14.44 -4.74 -5.53
CA HIS A 7 -13.06 -5.18 -5.62
C HIS A 7 -12.17 -4.21 -4.82
N VAL A 8 -11.99 -4.50 -3.53
CA VAL A 8 -11.05 -3.76 -2.68
C VAL A 8 -9.64 -3.98 -3.22
N PRO A 9 -8.92 -2.90 -3.59
CA PRO A 9 -7.59 -3.02 -4.12
C PRO A 9 -6.64 -3.65 -3.11
N THR A 10 -5.67 -4.43 -3.60
CA THR A 10 -4.59 -4.95 -2.76
C THR A 10 -3.30 -4.19 -3.05
N TRP A 11 -2.70 -3.61 -2.01
CA TRP A 11 -1.43 -2.91 -2.04
C TRP A 11 -0.33 -3.81 -1.49
N ARG A 12 0.80 -3.89 -2.20
CA ARG A 12 2.01 -4.56 -1.75
C ARG A 12 3.02 -3.54 -1.26
N ILE A 13 3.49 -3.73 -0.03
CA ILE A 13 4.42 -2.85 0.66
C ILE A 13 5.73 -3.60 0.83
N TYR A 14 6.83 -3.02 0.33
CA TYR A 14 8.16 -3.58 0.47
C TYR A 14 8.92 -2.82 1.55
N PHE A 15 9.36 -3.53 2.59
CA PHE A 15 10.11 -2.93 3.69
C PHE A 15 11.61 -3.10 3.49
N ARG A 16 12.37 -2.06 3.85
CA ARG A 16 13.83 -2.13 3.88
C ARG A 16 14.29 -2.66 5.23
N ARG A 17 14.89 -3.85 5.28
CA ARG A 17 15.69 -4.25 6.45
C ARG A 17 17.15 -3.82 6.30
N ARG A 18 17.82 -3.59 7.43
CA ARG A 18 19.28 -3.34 7.47
C ARG A 18 20.11 -4.55 7.00
N THR A 19 19.54 -5.75 7.09
CA THR A 19 20.21 -7.02 6.73
C THR A 19 20.23 -7.32 5.23
N GLY A 20 19.65 -6.47 4.39
CA GLY A 20 19.51 -6.71 2.95
C GLY A 20 18.31 -7.58 2.55
N GLN A 21 17.63 -8.23 3.52
CA GLN A 21 16.33 -8.85 3.28
C GLN A 21 15.24 -7.78 3.06
N ARG A 22 14.27 -8.10 2.19
CA ARG A 22 13.04 -7.33 2.03
C ARG A 22 11.90 -8.11 2.68
N ASP A 23 11.15 -7.46 3.55
CA ASP A 23 9.83 -7.96 3.92
C ASP A 23 8.80 -7.44 2.94
N VAL A 24 7.72 -8.19 2.81
CA VAL A 24 6.57 -7.83 1.99
C VAL A 24 5.33 -7.97 2.83
N ALA A 25 4.46 -6.97 2.80
CA ALA A 25 3.10 -7.06 3.32
C ALA A 25 2.11 -6.74 2.19
N ASP A 26 1.06 -7.56 2.09
CA ASP A 26 -0.06 -7.30 1.20
C ASP A 26 -1.23 -6.78 2.06
N VAL A 27 -1.74 -5.60 1.72
CA VAL A 27 -2.76 -4.87 2.45
C VAL A 27 -3.95 -4.62 1.54
N ALA A 28 -5.14 -5.11 1.92
CA ALA A 28 -6.38 -4.74 1.26
C ALA A 28 -6.80 -3.34 1.74
N ALA A 29 -6.80 -2.37 0.82
CA ALA A 29 -7.15 -0.98 1.12
C ALA A 29 -7.66 -0.27 -0.13
N VAL A 30 -8.66 0.58 0.03
CA VAL A 30 -9.25 1.35 -1.07
C VAL A 30 -8.37 2.51 -1.52
N SER A 31 -7.58 3.07 -0.62
CA SER A 31 -6.69 4.19 -0.93
C SER A 31 -5.47 4.21 -0.01
N ILE A 32 -4.45 4.96 -0.43
CA ILE A 32 -3.26 5.26 0.36
C ILE A 32 -3.12 6.77 0.47
N VAL A 33 -2.90 7.26 1.69
CA VAL A 33 -2.64 8.67 1.99
C VAL A 33 -1.25 8.78 2.59
N TYR A 34 -0.51 9.84 2.22
CA TYR A 34 0.75 10.18 2.85
C TYR A 34 0.58 11.46 3.67
N ARG A 35 0.75 11.37 4.99
CA ARG A 35 0.65 12.49 5.92
C ARG A 35 1.57 12.26 7.11
N ASP A 36 2.18 13.33 7.63
CA ASP A 36 3.00 13.29 8.85
C ASP A 36 4.13 12.24 8.83
N GLY A 37 4.72 12.00 7.64
CA GLY A 37 5.78 11.00 7.47
C GLY A 37 5.30 9.55 7.43
N MET A 38 3.99 9.32 7.44
CA MET A 38 3.37 8.00 7.47
C MET A 38 2.55 7.76 6.20
N PHE A 39 2.57 6.51 5.73
CA PHE A 39 1.58 5.99 4.80
C PHE A 39 0.42 5.38 5.59
N GLU A 40 -0.79 5.83 5.28
CA GLU A 40 -2.05 5.32 5.81
C GLU A 40 -2.81 4.62 4.68
N PHE A 41 -3.08 3.33 4.85
CA PHE A 41 -3.87 2.52 3.93
C PHE A 41 -5.28 2.44 4.48
N LEU A 42 -6.22 3.06 3.77
CA LEU A 42 -7.58 3.25 4.25
C LEU A 42 -8.50 2.13 3.75
N ASP A 43 -9.40 1.68 4.61
CA ASP A 43 -10.51 0.80 4.25
C ASP A 43 -11.68 1.55 3.59
N GLU A 44 -12.76 0.83 3.26
CA GLU A 44 -13.95 1.43 2.64
C GLU A 44 -14.62 2.52 3.49
N ALA A 45 -14.47 2.46 4.82
CA ALA A 45 -14.97 3.48 5.74
C ALA A 45 -14.02 4.68 5.86
N GLN A 46 -12.96 4.75 5.04
CA GLN A 46 -11.85 5.71 5.14
C GLN A 46 -11.15 5.68 6.50
N SER A 47 -11.19 4.53 7.18
CA SER A 47 -10.47 4.33 8.44
C SER A 47 -9.11 3.68 8.18
N PRO A 48 -8.05 4.02 8.96
CA PRO A 48 -6.74 3.44 8.76
C PRO A 48 -6.75 1.94 9.07
N ALA A 49 -6.61 1.10 8.05
CA ALA A 49 -6.48 -0.35 8.19
C ALA A 49 -5.02 -0.76 8.44
N PHE A 50 -4.07 0.00 7.88
CA PHE A 50 -2.65 -0.20 8.07
C PHE A 50 -1.90 1.13 8.03
N ILE A 51 -0.99 1.35 8.97
CA ILE A 51 -0.18 2.56 9.05
C ILE A 51 1.29 2.17 9.13
N VAL A 52 2.12 2.78 8.29
CA VAL A 52 3.56 2.54 8.28
C VAL A 52 4.33 3.82 8.04
N SER A 53 5.41 4.00 8.80
CA SER A 53 6.33 5.11 8.60
C SER A 53 7.09 5.00 7.28
N ARG A 54 7.22 6.12 6.55
CA ARG A 54 7.84 6.21 5.22
C ARG A 54 9.27 5.71 5.17
N ASP A 55 10.03 5.89 6.25
CA ASP A 55 11.42 5.47 6.40
C ASP A 55 11.59 3.94 6.39
N ARG A 56 10.56 3.19 6.79
CA ARG A 56 10.54 1.73 6.77
C ARG A 56 10.17 1.16 5.42
N VAL A 57 9.52 1.96 4.57
CA VAL A 57 9.01 1.55 3.26
C VAL A 57 10.02 1.86 2.17
N SER A 58 10.45 0.83 1.45
CA SER A 58 11.28 0.97 0.26
C SER A 58 10.47 1.23 -1.00
N ASP A 59 9.33 0.56 -1.14
CA ASP A 59 8.47 0.66 -2.32
C ASP A 59 7.03 0.26 -1.98
N VAL A 60 6.07 0.76 -2.76
CA VAL A 60 4.64 0.43 -2.65
C VAL A 60 4.08 0.21 -4.05
N ALA A 61 3.39 -0.91 -4.26
CA ALA A 61 2.81 -1.26 -5.56
C ALA A 61 1.35 -1.68 -5.41
N LEU A 62 0.51 -1.30 -6.36
CA LEU A 62 -0.85 -1.83 -6.47
C LEU A 62 -0.81 -3.18 -7.20
N LEU A 63 -1.38 -4.24 -6.60
CA LEU A 63 -1.40 -5.59 -7.18
C LEU A 63 -2.63 -5.83 -8.03
N ASN A 64 -3.80 -5.59 -7.45
CA ASN A 64 -5.09 -5.78 -8.10
C ASN A 64 -5.89 -4.50 -7.83
N GLY A 65 -5.83 -3.54 -8.74
CA GLY A 65 -6.76 -2.39 -8.77
C GLY A 65 -7.90 -2.66 -9.73
N PRO A 66 -8.99 -1.86 -9.71
CA PRO A 66 -9.86 -1.77 -10.88
C PRO A 66 -8.97 -1.46 -12.09
N ALA A 67 -9.17 -2.18 -13.20
CA ALA A 67 -8.35 -2.09 -14.41
C ALA A 67 -8.17 -0.61 -14.82
N GLY A 68 -7.03 -0.01 -14.49
CA GLY A 68 -6.82 1.42 -14.75
C GLY A 68 -5.73 2.11 -13.91
N ILE A 69 -5.43 1.68 -12.69
CA ILE A 69 -4.43 2.38 -11.85
C ILE A 69 -3.11 1.62 -11.84
N THR A 70 -2.30 1.81 -12.89
CA THR A 70 -0.87 1.46 -12.83
C THR A 70 -0.11 2.67 -12.29
N GLU A 71 -0.30 3.03 -11.01
CA GLU A 71 0.52 4.08 -10.40
C GLU A 71 1.86 3.47 -9.96
N ARG A 72 2.74 3.19 -10.94
CA ARG A 72 4.17 3.02 -10.65
C ARG A 72 4.71 4.40 -10.25
N LYS A 73 4.52 4.82 -9.00
CA LYS A 73 5.29 5.92 -8.42
C LYS A 73 6.72 5.44 -8.23
N LYS A 74 7.46 5.43 -9.34
CA LYS A 74 8.92 5.36 -9.37
C LYS A 74 9.38 6.54 -8.54
N ASN A 75 9.81 6.29 -7.30
CA ASN A 75 10.41 7.32 -6.46
C ASN A 75 11.47 8.06 -7.29
N VAL A 76 11.21 9.34 -7.51
CA VAL A 76 12.12 10.27 -8.16
C VAL A 76 13.36 10.38 -7.27
N ARG A 77 14.50 10.40 -7.96
CA ARG A 77 15.86 10.28 -7.45
C ARG A 77 16.24 11.40 -6.49
#